data_AF-A0A7Y4YFM9-F1
#
_entry.id   AF-A0A7Y4YFM9-F1
#
_cell.length_a   1.000
_cell.length_b   1.000
_cell.length_c   1.000
_cell.angle_alpha   90.00
_cell.angle_beta   90.00
_cell.angle_gamma   90.00
#
_symmetry.space_group_name_H-M   'P 1'
#
loop_
_entity.id
_entity.type
_entity.pdbx_description
1 polymer ?
#
loop_
_entity_poly.entity_id
_entity_poly.type
_entity_poly.pdbx_seq_one_letter_code
_entity_poly.pdbx_strand_id
1 'polypeptide(L)'
;MKSLQFKKQFATVVLAIISFSACKKNEVLVTADQKTAEDSAAAARPKAAAVGAANTLYISPSGNDGSGTGAATNPWKTLLKATTSVSAAGSIIHVNAGTYVEAAQCVLKPGVSIEGEGVTSIIKSKVTAKFTSILFLSSASEGTNGNQHISNLKFDGQNLSSGWGISVVARSNVSIYNCTVLNFKEVGVNFSGITSQNGYLPPATYASGNSFYNNIVTNSSTNDSVYGRGCMQFGGQTGMLVYNNIITQPYRTGTFTGNIGWPMKMANEGYIKNCKVYNNTLTRALFTGVGHGVNNDWNFSFEMWNVEGLEIYGNTCQGEVDIANATKGNSTYGLWFHNNTVTYPSRQTHYQSGLRLETNESDNIIEDNRFKNLQNAITFSPKDYRANGFGIDVHRNTIRRNLMESLGFVNGPGNYGTQQAISMENFDNPITYFDDLNIYNNTIICDPSNPMYIGILVPAYAGGHCKNIRIVNNIVQGFSLNPFWVNPSTNVDFLYVENNNFYGNATNSGYFSGATPANYVNRGNISANPLFAGSGNYTLQATSPCVDAGVNVGLPLLGVRPDMGYAELR
;
A
#
# COMPACT_ATOMS: atom_id res chain seq x y z
N MET A 1 58.99 -20.03 26.93
CA MET A 1 59.82 -19.38 27.98
C MET A 1 59.79 -17.88 27.71
N LYS A 2 59.29 -16.95 28.53
CA LYS A 2 58.81 -16.93 29.92
C LYS A 2 57.57 -16.02 30.00
N SER A 3 56.70 -16.37 30.93
CA SER A 3 55.51 -15.67 31.40
C SER A 3 55.81 -14.50 32.35
N LEU A 4 54.72 -13.79 32.73
CA LEU A 4 54.46 -12.90 33.90
C LEU A 4 54.47 -11.39 33.63
N GLN A 5 53.68 -10.57 34.32
CA GLN A 5 52.36 -10.67 34.93
C GLN A 5 51.90 -9.23 35.25
N PHE A 6 50.58 -9.04 35.24
CA PHE A 6 49.77 -8.05 35.96
C PHE A 6 50.48 -7.11 36.96
N LYS A 7 50.21 -5.79 36.82
CA LYS A 7 49.85 -4.92 37.95
C LYS A 7 48.70 -3.98 37.56
N LYS A 8 47.59 -4.11 38.30
CA LYS A 8 46.47 -3.16 38.38
C LYS A 8 46.95 -1.87 39.03
N GLN A 9 46.58 -0.73 38.49
CA GLN A 9 46.40 0.49 39.28
C GLN A 9 45.10 1.19 38.87
N PHE A 10 44.27 1.39 39.90
CA PHE A 10 43.06 2.19 39.91
C PHE A 10 43.41 3.65 39.58
N ALA A 11 42.68 4.25 38.65
CA ALA A 11 42.57 5.69 38.51
C ALA A 11 41.11 6.04 38.23
N THR A 12 40.44 6.42 39.31
CA THR A 12 39.34 7.38 39.43
C THR A 12 38.79 7.94 38.11
N VAL A 13 37.68 7.39 37.63
CA VAL A 13 36.84 8.06 36.63
C VAL A 13 35.98 9.07 37.36
N VAL A 14 36.26 10.35 37.10
CA VAL A 14 35.42 11.48 37.48
C VAL A 14 34.05 11.30 36.84
N LEU A 15 33.04 11.18 37.69
CA LEU A 15 31.63 11.14 37.32
C LEU A 15 31.27 12.54 36.79
N ALA A 16 31.34 12.73 35.46
CA ALA A 16 30.76 13.88 34.81
C ALA A 16 29.23 13.74 34.90
N ILE A 17 28.63 14.43 35.87
CA ILE A 17 27.19 14.68 35.94
C ILE A 17 26.86 15.57 34.74
N ILE A 18 26.50 14.96 33.62
CA ILE A 18 25.81 15.64 32.53
C ILE A 18 24.35 15.72 32.97
N SER A 19 23.99 16.90 33.48
CA SER A 19 22.62 17.33 33.64
C SER A 19 21.89 17.22 32.30
N PHE A 20 21.01 16.23 32.18
CA PHE A 20 19.96 16.24 31.16
C PHE A 20 18.98 17.36 31.50
N SER A 21 19.31 18.58 31.08
CA SER A 21 18.31 19.63 30.94
C SER A 21 17.34 19.17 29.85
N ALA A 22 16.08 19.01 30.24
CA ALA A 22 14.96 18.69 29.39
C ALA A 22 14.97 19.57 28.13
N CYS A 23 15.42 18.98 27.02
CA CYS A 23 15.25 19.57 25.71
C CYS A 23 13.78 19.37 25.33
N LYS A 24 13.08 20.51 25.28
CA LYS A 24 11.67 20.62 24.92
C LYS A 24 11.37 19.75 23.70
N LYS A 25 10.30 18.97 23.83
CA LYS A 25 9.61 18.28 22.75
C LYS A 25 9.40 19.31 21.64
N ASN A 26 10.14 19.19 20.53
CA ASN A 26 9.78 19.91 19.31
C ASN A 26 8.40 19.40 18.94
N GLU A 27 7.40 20.24 19.21
CA GLU A 27 6.09 20.14 18.58
C GLU A 27 6.35 20.15 17.08
N VAL A 28 6.27 18.97 16.48
CA VAL A 28 5.87 18.89 15.08
C VAL A 28 4.54 19.62 15.04
N LEU A 29 4.54 20.79 14.41
CA LEU A 29 3.33 21.50 14.02
C LEU A 29 2.56 20.55 13.10
N VAL A 30 1.72 19.72 13.71
CA VAL A 30 0.64 19.02 13.03
C VAL A 30 -0.26 20.15 12.54
N THR A 31 -0.21 20.41 11.24
CA THR A 31 -1.11 21.37 10.61
C THR A 31 -2.55 20.94 10.92
N ALA A 32 -3.42 21.92 11.13
CA ALA A 32 -4.80 21.73 11.59
C ALA A 32 -5.64 20.79 10.68
N ASP A 33 -5.15 20.45 9.49
CA ASP A 33 -5.83 19.60 8.51
C ASP A 33 -5.73 18.09 8.78
N GLN A 34 -4.81 17.61 9.64
CA GLN A 34 -4.76 16.17 9.97
C GLN A 34 -5.65 15.79 11.16
N LYS A 35 -6.00 16.74 12.02
CA LYS A 35 -6.87 16.49 13.18
C LYS A 35 -8.35 16.38 12.80
N THR A 36 -8.75 16.95 11.66
CA THR A 36 -10.14 16.90 11.18
C THR A 36 -10.52 15.55 10.59
N ALA A 37 -9.57 14.70 10.16
CA ALA A 37 -9.89 13.38 9.60
C ALA A 37 -10.38 12.38 10.68
N GLU A 38 -9.81 12.42 11.88
CA GLU A 38 -10.28 11.63 13.04
C GLU A 38 -11.67 12.10 13.50
N ASP A 39 -11.91 13.41 13.54
CA ASP A 39 -13.18 13.99 13.98
C ASP A 39 -14.31 13.85 12.91
N SER A 40 -13.96 13.89 11.62
CA SER A 40 -14.94 13.71 10.52
C SER A 40 -15.43 12.27 10.40
N ALA A 41 -14.59 11.28 10.72
CA ALA A 41 -14.98 9.87 10.77
C ALA A 41 -15.87 9.53 11.98
N ALA A 42 -15.79 10.31 13.06
CA ALA A 42 -16.72 10.22 14.18
C ALA A 42 -18.10 10.84 13.86
N ALA A 43 -18.13 11.92 13.07
CA ALA A 43 -19.34 12.69 12.75
C ALA A 43 -20.27 12.05 11.70
N ALA A 44 -19.78 11.13 10.85
CA ALA A 44 -20.58 10.45 9.83
C ALA A 44 -21.24 9.14 10.30
N ARG A 45 -21.15 8.79 11.59
CA ARG A 45 -21.79 7.59 12.12
C ARG A 45 -23.31 7.79 12.16
N PRO A 46 -24.13 6.91 11.55
CA PRO A 46 -25.56 6.92 11.83
C PRO A 46 -25.74 6.80 13.34
N LYS A 47 -26.55 7.70 13.91
CA LYS A 47 -26.94 7.67 15.33
C LYS A 47 -27.36 6.24 15.66
N ALA A 48 -26.59 5.56 16.51
CA ALA A 48 -26.93 4.21 16.95
C ALA A 48 -28.34 4.26 17.53
N ALA A 49 -29.28 3.50 16.96
CA ALA A 49 -30.54 3.23 17.61
C ALA A 49 -30.23 2.68 19.01
N ALA A 50 -30.94 3.14 20.04
CA ALA A 50 -30.73 2.71 21.41
C ALA A 50 -30.87 1.18 21.49
N VAL A 51 -29.74 0.47 21.51
CA VAL A 51 -29.68 -0.97 21.74
C VAL A 51 -29.82 -1.15 23.25
N GLY A 52 -30.73 -2.03 23.68
CA GLY A 52 -30.86 -2.42 25.09
C GLY A 52 -29.49 -2.84 25.66
N ALA A 53 -29.32 -2.76 26.98
CA ALA A 53 -28.06 -3.08 27.65
C ALA A 53 -27.41 -4.36 27.08
N ALA A 54 -26.16 -4.25 26.62
CA ALA A 54 -25.43 -5.35 25.97
C ALA A 54 -25.40 -6.58 26.89
N ASN A 55 -26.00 -7.69 26.44
CA ASN A 55 -25.88 -8.96 27.14
C ASN A 55 -24.48 -9.52 26.89
N THR A 56 -23.62 -9.48 27.92
CA THR A 56 -22.24 -9.99 27.82
C THR A 56 -22.21 -11.45 28.28
N LEU A 57 -21.75 -12.31 27.39
CA LEU A 57 -21.65 -13.76 27.60
C LEU A 57 -20.20 -14.20 27.49
N TYR A 58 -19.80 -15.16 28.31
CA TYR A 58 -18.40 -15.46 28.58
C TYR A 58 -18.02 -16.85 28.09
N ILE A 59 -16.82 -16.94 27.51
CA ILE A 59 -16.10 -18.20 27.35
C ILE A 59 -14.85 -18.20 28.23
N SER A 60 -14.46 -19.38 28.71
CA SER A 60 -13.25 -19.60 29.50
C SER A 60 -12.66 -20.97 29.21
N PRO A 61 -11.33 -21.18 29.23
CA PRO A 61 -10.75 -22.51 29.07
C PRO A 61 -11.21 -23.52 30.13
N SER A 62 -11.59 -23.04 31.31
CA SER A 62 -12.16 -23.84 32.40
C SER A 62 -13.69 -23.95 32.36
N GLY A 63 -14.35 -23.36 31.35
CA GLY A 63 -15.79 -23.44 31.15
C GLY A 63 -16.26 -24.82 30.70
N ASN A 64 -17.57 -24.95 30.48
CA ASN A 64 -18.20 -26.21 30.06
C ASN A 64 -19.29 -25.96 29.00
N ASP A 65 -19.22 -26.61 27.84
CA ASP A 65 -20.20 -26.40 26.77
C ASP A 65 -21.53 -27.15 26.97
N GLY A 66 -21.54 -28.17 27.84
CA GLY A 66 -22.73 -28.95 28.18
C GLY A 66 -23.55 -28.34 29.31
N SER A 67 -22.88 -27.80 30.34
CA SER A 67 -23.53 -27.24 31.54
C SER A 67 -23.37 -25.72 31.69
N GLY A 68 -22.47 -25.10 30.93
CA GLY A 68 -22.26 -23.66 30.95
C GLY A 68 -23.46 -22.91 30.40
N THR A 69 -23.75 -21.75 30.99
CA THR A 69 -24.86 -20.87 30.57
C THR A 69 -24.36 -19.64 29.81
N GLY A 70 -23.03 -19.46 29.70
CA GLY A 70 -22.42 -18.25 29.18
C GLY A 70 -22.40 -17.11 30.19
N ALA A 71 -22.91 -17.30 31.42
CA ALA A 71 -22.74 -16.33 32.49
C ALA A 71 -21.28 -16.26 32.96
N ALA A 72 -20.83 -15.13 33.51
CA ALA A 72 -19.46 -14.97 34.00
C ALA A 72 -19.04 -16.03 35.02
N THR A 73 -19.95 -16.47 35.88
CA THR A 73 -19.73 -17.50 36.91
C THR A 73 -19.90 -18.93 36.39
N ASN A 74 -20.44 -19.12 35.19
CA ASN A 74 -20.64 -20.42 34.56
C ASN A 74 -20.45 -20.31 33.02
N PRO A 75 -19.23 -19.98 32.56
CA PRO A 75 -18.95 -19.69 31.17
C PRO A 75 -18.99 -20.95 30.29
N TRP A 76 -19.19 -20.76 28.99
CA TRP A 76 -18.95 -21.81 28.01
C TRP A 76 -17.44 -22.07 27.85
N LYS A 77 -17.09 -23.22 27.26
CA LYS A 77 -15.70 -23.61 27.04
C LYS A 77 -15.17 -23.14 25.69
N THR A 78 -16.00 -23.13 24.65
CA THR A 78 -15.57 -22.88 23.26
C THR A 78 -16.26 -21.68 22.64
N LEU A 79 -15.55 -21.06 21.67
CA LEU A 79 -16.12 -20.05 20.80
C LEU A 79 -17.19 -20.66 19.88
N LEU A 80 -17.03 -21.92 19.47
CA LEU A 80 -18.05 -22.63 18.69
C LEU A 80 -19.39 -22.69 19.45
N LYS A 81 -19.36 -23.03 20.74
CA LYS A 81 -20.57 -23.04 21.56
C LYS A 81 -21.18 -21.66 21.71
N ALA A 82 -20.36 -20.63 21.91
CA ALA A 82 -20.86 -19.26 22.04
C ALA A 82 -21.51 -18.76 20.73
N THR A 83 -20.82 -18.90 19.60
CA THR A 83 -21.34 -18.45 18.29
C THR A 83 -22.60 -19.21 17.82
N THR A 84 -22.80 -20.44 18.28
CA THR A 84 -24.04 -21.19 18.03
C THR A 84 -25.18 -20.82 18.97
N SER A 85 -24.86 -20.36 20.19
CA SER A 85 -25.85 -20.05 21.23
C SER A 85 -26.33 -18.59 21.18
N VAL A 86 -25.47 -17.66 20.78
CA VAL A 86 -25.75 -16.22 20.81
C VAL A 86 -26.28 -15.72 19.47
N SER A 87 -27.52 -15.22 19.47
CA SER A 87 -28.20 -14.70 18.27
C SER A 87 -28.76 -13.29 18.43
N ALA A 88 -28.86 -12.77 19.65
CA ALA A 88 -29.42 -11.45 19.91
C ALA A 88 -28.43 -10.34 19.52
N ALA A 89 -28.82 -9.48 18.57
CA ALA A 89 -28.06 -8.30 18.19
C ALA A 89 -27.83 -7.38 19.41
N GLY A 90 -26.62 -6.82 19.52
CA GLY A 90 -26.17 -6.06 20.70
C GLY A 90 -25.47 -6.90 21.76
N SER A 91 -25.47 -8.24 21.64
CA SER A 91 -24.74 -9.11 22.56
C SER A 91 -23.24 -9.07 22.32
N ILE A 92 -22.47 -9.30 23.38
CA ILE A 92 -21.01 -9.41 23.34
C ILE A 92 -20.62 -10.81 23.83
N ILE A 93 -19.78 -11.50 23.05
CA ILE A 93 -19.07 -12.70 23.51
C ILE A 93 -17.71 -12.23 24.03
N HIS A 94 -17.54 -12.23 25.35
CA HIS A 94 -16.30 -11.93 26.03
C HIS A 94 -15.43 -13.19 26.16
N VAL A 95 -14.20 -13.12 25.66
CA VAL A 95 -13.23 -14.21 25.65
C VAL A 95 -12.21 -13.97 26.75
N ASN A 96 -12.38 -14.65 27.89
CA ASN A 96 -11.40 -14.59 28.99
C ASN A 96 -10.02 -15.06 28.51
N ALA A 97 -8.93 -14.57 29.11
CA ALA A 97 -7.59 -15.03 28.80
C ALA A 97 -7.47 -16.56 28.81
N GLY A 98 -6.76 -17.08 27.82
CA GLY A 98 -6.53 -18.51 27.64
C GLY A 98 -6.47 -18.93 26.17
N THR A 99 -6.30 -20.23 25.95
CA THR A 99 -6.29 -20.82 24.60
C THR A 99 -7.54 -21.64 24.36
N TYR A 100 -8.24 -21.30 23.28
CA TYR A 100 -9.45 -21.96 22.80
C TYR A 100 -9.10 -22.68 21.50
N VAL A 101 -9.15 -24.00 21.50
CA VAL A 101 -8.81 -24.83 20.34
C VAL A 101 -10.10 -25.19 19.61
N GLU A 102 -10.31 -24.58 18.45
CA GLU A 102 -11.53 -24.74 17.67
C GLU A 102 -11.29 -25.66 16.47
N ALA A 103 -12.05 -26.75 16.39
CA ALA A 103 -11.96 -27.74 15.31
C ALA A 103 -12.96 -27.52 14.17
N ALA A 104 -13.86 -26.56 14.32
CA ALA A 104 -14.89 -26.22 13.35
C ALA A 104 -15.03 -24.71 13.20
N GLN A 105 -15.60 -24.27 12.08
CA GLN A 105 -15.89 -22.88 11.82
C GLN A 105 -16.91 -22.33 12.81
N CYS A 106 -16.60 -21.18 13.41
CA CYS A 106 -17.45 -20.43 14.32
C CYS A 106 -18.24 -19.38 13.52
N VAL A 107 -19.56 -19.57 13.37
CA VAL A 107 -20.43 -18.70 12.57
C VAL A 107 -21.09 -17.65 13.44
N LEU A 108 -20.62 -16.41 13.37
CA LEU A 108 -21.08 -15.31 14.22
C LEU A 108 -22.32 -14.65 13.64
N LYS A 109 -23.40 -14.51 14.40
CA LYS A 109 -24.66 -13.88 13.93
C LYS A 109 -24.51 -12.35 13.75
N PRO A 110 -25.26 -11.72 12.83
CA PRO A 110 -25.28 -10.27 12.71
C PRO A 110 -25.63 -9.60 14.05
N GLY A 111 -24.94 -8.51 14.37
CA GLY A 111 -25.12 -7.74 15.60
C GLY A 111 -24.43 -8.31 16.84
N VAL A 112 -23.77 -9.47 16.76
CA VAL A 112 -23.05 -10.06 17.90
C VAL A 112 -21.57 -9.71 17.79
N SER A 113 -21.01 -9.11 18.83
CA SER A 113 -19.60 -8.73 18.86
C SER A 113 -18.76 -9.75 19.64
N ILE A 114 -17.45 -9.75 19.41
CA ILE A 114 -16.48 -10.54 20.19
C ILE A 114 -15.40 -9.59 20.70
N GLU A 115 -15.10 -9.66 21.99
CA GLU A 115 -13.95 -8.99 22.60
C GLU A 115 -13.16 -9.97 23.46
N GLY A 116 -11.87 -9.71 23.64
CA GLY A 116 -11.02 -10.47 24.56
C GLY A 116 -10.14 -9.56 25.41
N GLU A 117 -9.14 -10.17 26.04
CA GLU A 117 -8.18 -9.52 26.94
C GLU A 117 -6.82 -9.30 26.25
N GLY A 118 -6.85 -9.13 24.92
CA GLY A 118 -5.68 -8.89 24.08
C GLY A 118 -5.04 -10.18 23.57
N VAL A 119 -3.71 -10.21 23.52
CA VAL A 119 -2.94 -11.35 22.99
C VAL A 119 -3.02 -12.61 23.87
N THR A 120 -3.58 -12.50 25.08
CA THR A 120 -3.83 -13.61 26.00
C THR A 120 -5.12 -14.37 25.71
N SER A 121 -6.07 -13.76 24.98
CA SER A 121 -7.30 -14.42 24.50
C SER A 121 -7.06 -15.02 23.11
N ILE A 122 -6.69 -16.30 23.07
CA ILE A 122 -6.15 -16.98 21.89
C ILE A 122 -7.17 -17.93 21.29
N ILE A 123 -7.66 -17.63 20.09
CA ILE A 123 -8.41 -18.53 19.23
C ILE A 123 -7.43 -19.29 18.34
N LYS A 124 -7.26 -20.59 18.61
CA LYS A 124 -6.35 -21.47 17.89
C LYS A 124 -7.15 -22.38 16.96
N SER A 125 -6.96 -22.21 15.66
CA SER A 125 -7.73 -22.94 14.65
C SER A 125 -7.14 -24.31 14.36
N LYS A 126 -8.00 -25.33 14.22
CA LYS A 126 -7.71 -26.63 13.57
C LYS A 126 -8.44 -26.79 12.24
N VAL A 127 -9.04 -25.73 11.71
CA VAL A 127 -9.78 -25.77 10.43
C VAL A 127 -8.79 -25.81 9.28
N THR A 128 -8.69 -26.96 8.59
CA THR A 128 -7.73 -27.21 7.50
C THR A 128 -8.34 -27.07 6.10
N ALA A 129 -9.66 -27.03 6.01
CA ALA A 129 -10.36 -26.91 4.72
C ALA A 129 -9.98 -25.60 4.02
N LYS A 130 -9.71 -25.69 2.71
CA LYS A 130 -9.42 -24.51 1.89
C LYS A 130 -10.61 -23.55 1.91
N PHE A 131 -10.34 -22.26 1.78
CA PHE A 131 -11.36 -21.21 1.72
C PHE A 131 -12.27 -21.14 2.96
N THR A 132 -11.93 -21.82 4.06
CA THR A 132 -12.76 -21.90 5.25
C THR A 132 -12.08 -21.16 6.40
N SER A 133 -12.71 -20.07 6.85
CA SER A 133 -12.26 -19.27 8.00
C SER A 133 -12.63 -19.92 9.32
N ILE A 134 -11.82 -19.72 10.36
CA ILE A 134 -12.18 -20.15 11.72
C ILE A 134 -13.32 -19.28 12.28
N LEU A 135 -13.35 -17.99 11.96
CA LEU A 135 -14.41 -17.08 12.35
C LEU A 135 -15.12 -16.54 11.11
N PHE A 136 -16.40 -16.87 10.97
CA PHE A 136 -17.19 -16.55 9.78
C PHE A 136 -18.36 -15.62 10.11
N LEU A 137 -18.27 -14.39 9.63
CA LEU A 137 -19.27 -13.34 9.72
C LEU A 137 -19.97 -13.22 8.36
N SER A 138 -20.89 -14.14 8.04
CA SER A 138 -21.60 -14.16 6.76
C SER A 138 -23.06 -13.76 6.82
N SER A 139 -23.54 -13.12 5.77
CA SER A 139 -24.94 -12.78 5.57
C SER A 139 -25.43 -13.29 4.22
N ALA A 140 -26.72 -13.62 4.14
CA ALA A 140 -27.34 -14.13 2.90
C ALA A 140 -27.58 -13.02 1.85
N SER A 141 -27.50 -11.75 2.25
CA SER A 141 -27.78 -10.60 1.39
C SER A 141 -26.68 -9.56 1.51
N GLU A 142 -26.24 -9.03 0.38
CA GLU A 142 -25.22 -7.97 0.30
C GLU A 142 -25.64 -6.72 1.06
N GLY A 143 -24.66 -6.04 1.68
CA GLY A 143 -24.92 -4.85 2.48
C GLY A 143 -25.63 -5.07 3.82
N THR A 144 -25.88 -6.32 4.25
CA THR A 144 -26.54 -6.61 5.54
C THR A 144 -25.87 -5.88 6.69
N ASN A 145 -26.63 -5.13 7.49
CA ASN A 145 -26.08 -4.43 8.63
C ASN A 145 -25.58 -5.41 9.69
N GLY A 146 -24.26 -5.48 9.86
CA GLY A 146 -23.60 -6.29 10.86
C GLY A 146 -23.58 -5.62 12.23
N ASN A 147 -23.38 -4.30 12.30
CA ASN A 147 -23.24 -3.50 13.53
C ASN A 147 -22.51 -4.23 14.67
N GLN A 148 -21.29 -4.69 14.39
CA GLN A 148 -20.54 -5.54 15.31
C GLN A 148 -19.04 -5.26 15.25
N HIS A 149 -18.32 -5.69 16.27
CA HIS A 149 -16.87 -5.61 16.29
C HIS A 149 -16.21 -6.92 16.73
N ILE A 150 -14.96 -7.09 16.29
CA ILE A 150 -14.03 -8.13 16.76
C ILE A 150 -12.81 -7.42 17.31
N SER A 151 -12.50 -7.59 18.60
CA SER A 151 -11.41 -6.83 19.21
C SER A 151 -10.62 -7.58 20.28
N ASN A 152 -9.38 -7.14 20.51
CA ASN A 152 -8.53 -7.58 21.62
C ASN A 152 -8.35 -9.11 21.66
N LEU A 153 -8.02 -9.72 20.53
CA LEU A 153 -7.89 -11.17 20.37
C LEU A 153 -6.61 -11.55 19.64
N LYS A 154 -6.14 -12.78 19.86
CA LYS A 154 -5.16 -13.44 19.00
C LYS A 154 -5.80 -14.61 18.25
N PHE A 155 -5.63 -14.64 16.93
CA PHE A 155 -5.98 -15.77 16.07
C PHE A 155 -4.70 -16.46 15.59
N ASP A 156 -4.60 -17.77 15.80
CA ASP A 156 -3.41 -18.57 15.49
C ASP A 156 -3.78 -19.74 14.56
N GLY A 157 -3.24 -19.71 13.34
CA GLY A 157 -3.39 -20.76 12.32
C GLY A 157 -2.46 -21.97 12.49
N GLN A 158 -1.83 -22.09 13.67
CA GLN A 158 -1.03 -23.24 14.09
C GLN A 158 0.07 -23.59 13.10
N ASN A 159 0.96 -22.63 12.85
CA ASN A 159 2.11 -22.79 11.95
C ASN A 159 1.70 -23.29 10.56
N LEU A 160 0.76 -22.58 9.92
CA LEU A 160 0.30 -22.84 8.55
C LEU A 160 -0.46 -24.16 8.36
N SER A 161 -0.97 -24.76 9.45
CA SER A 161 -1.83 -25.95 9.35
C SER A 161 -3.29 -25.59 9.08
N SER A 162 -3.74 -24.38 9.43
CA SER A 162 -5.10 -23.89 9.17
C SER A 162 -5.19 -23.01 7.93
N GLY A 163 -6.36 -23.03 7.27
CA GLY A 163 -6.61 -22.27 6.04
C GLY A 163 -6.71 -20.76 6.28
N TRP A 164 -7.86 -20.31 6.81
CA TRP A 164 -8.20 -18.89 6.92
C TRP A 164 -8.52 -18.47 8.36
N GLY A 165 -8.22 -17.21 8.70
CA GLY A 165 -8.51 -16.62 10.01
C GLY A 165 -9.96 -16.14 10.14
N ILE A 166 -10.20 -14.89 9.77
CA ILE A 166 -11.50 -14.22 9.89
C ILE A 166 -12.04 -13.92 8.49
N SER A 167 -13.33 -14.17 8.24
CA SER A 167 -13.98 -13.69 7.01
C SER A 167 -15.29 -12.99 7.32
N VAL A 168 -15.43 -11.77 6.81
CA VAL A 168 -16.64 -10.95 6.78
C VAL A 168 -17.20 -11.01 5.36
N VAL A 169 -18.45 -11.44 5.19
CA VAL A 169 -19.08 -11.70 3.89
C VAL A 169 -20.46 -11.06 3.86
N ALA A 170 -20.71 -10.21 2.86
CA ALA A 170 -21.98 -9.52 2.64
C ALA A 170 -22.46 -8.67 3.84
N ARG A 171 -21.52 -8.14 4.64
CA ARG A 171 -21.83 -7.36 5.86
C ARG A 171 -21.26 -5.96 5.84
N SER A 172 -22.07 -5.02 6.30
CA SER A 172 -21.73 -3.62 6.57
C SER A 172 -21.52 -3.39 8.08
N ASN A 173 -20.91 -2.26 8.45
CA ASN A 173 -20.74 -1.80 9.83
C ASN A 173 -20.02 -2.83 10.73
N VAL A 174 -18.96 -3.45 10.22
CA VAL A 174 -18.08 -4.37 10.96
C VAL A 174 -16.72 -3.73 11.18
N SER A 175 -16.27 -3.69 12.43
CA SER A 175 -14.92 -3.21 12.78
C SER A 175 -14.07 -4.34 13.36
N ILE A 176 -12.84 -4.50 12.87
CA ILE A 176 -11.86 -5.43 13.46
C ILE A 176 -10.65 -4.63 13.91
N TYR A 177 -10.33 -4.67 15.21
CA TYR A 177 -9.26 -3.86 15.76
C TYR A 177 -8.53 -4.46 16.95
N ASN A 178 -7.30 -3.99 17.22
CA ASN A 178 -6.45 -4.47 18.31
C ASN A 178 -6.28 -6.01 18.32
N CYS A 179 -6.29 -6.63 17.15
CA CYS A 179 -6.15 -8.08 17.02
C CYS A 179 -4.78 -8.47 16.46
N THR A 180 -4.31 -9.65 16.86
CA THR A 180 -3.15 -10.30 16.23
C THR A 180 -3.62 -11.53 15.46
N VAL A 181 -3.37 -11.61 14.16
CA VAL A 181 -3.75 -12.75 13.31
C VAL A 181 -2.48 -13.32 12.68
N LEU A 182 -2.15 -14.57 12.95
CA LEU A 182 -0.87 -15.14 12.54
C LEU A 182 -0.93 -16.59 12.08
N ASN A 183 -0.03 -16.91 11.14
CA ASN A 183 0.27 -18.27 10.68
C ASN A 183 -0.92 -19.04 10.07
N PHE A 184 -1.82 -18.36 9.37
CA PHE A 184 -2.79 -19.01 8.50
C PHE A 184 -2.14 -19.35 7.16
N LYS A 185 -2.42 -20.52 6.59
CA LYS A 185 -1.79 -20.95 5.35
C LYS A 185 -2.16 -20.05 4.18
N GLU A 186 -3.42 -19.62 4.12
CA GLU A 186 -3.99 -19.00 2.92
C GLU A 186 -4.37 -17.52 3.10
N VAL A 187 -5.15 -17.18 4.13
CA VAL A 187 -5.65 -15.81 4.37
C VAL A 187 -5.77 -15.52 5.87
N GLY A 188 -5.31 -14.36 6.32
CA GLY A 188 -5.50 -13.91 7.70
C GLY A 188 -6.91 -13.36 7.91
N VAL A 189 -7.26 -12.30 7.16
CA VAL A 189 -8.53 -11.59 7.28
C VAL A 189 -9.10 -11.29 5.89
N ASN A 190 -10.40 -11.51 5.70
CA ASN A 190 -11.11 -11.26 4.45
C ASN A 190 -12.35 -10.40 4.67
N PHE A 191 -12.49 -9.31 3.93
CA PHE A 191 -13.72 -8.51 3.84
C PHE A 191 -14.29 -8.60 2.42
N SER A 192 -15.27 -9.48 2.21
CA SER A 192 -16.01 -9.56 0.95
C SER A 192 -17.38 -8.90 1.08
N GLY A 193 -17.66 -7.92 0.24
CA GLY A 193 -18.95 -7.24 0.20
C GLY A 193 -20.06 -8.03 -0.50
N ILE A 194 -19.68 -9.06 -1.26
CA ILE A 194 -20.61 -9.97 -1.93
C ILE A 194 -20.91 -11.19 -1.04
N THR A 195 -21.88 -12.01 -1.44
CA THR A 195 -22.29 -13.24 -0.71
C THR A 195 -21.32 -14.42 -0.87
N SER A 196 -20.20 -14.22 -1.55
CA SER A 196 -19.10 -15.19 -1.70
C SER A 196 -17.83 -14.68 -1.03
N GLN A 197 -16.99 -15.57 -0.50
CA GLN A 197 -15.71 -15.20 0.11
C GLN A 197 -14.65 -14.71 -0.90
N ASN A 198 -14.79 -15.08 -2.18
CA ASN A 198 -13.78 -14.91 -3.23
C ASN A 198 -14.39 -14.76 -4.64
N GLY A 199 -15.60 -14.21 -4.76
CA GLY A 199 -16.21 -13.97 -6.06
C GLY A 199 -15.57 -12.81 -6.82
N TYR A 200 -15.66 -12.85 -8.15
CA TYR A 200 -15.04 -11.89 -9.08
C TYR A 200 -16.01 -10.83 -9.64
N LEU A 201 -17.26 -10.85 -9.17
CA LEU A 201 -18.31 -9.96 -9.68
C LEU A 201 -18.44 -8.72 -8.77
N PRO A 202 -18.84 -7.57 -9.34
CA PRO A 202 -19.21 -6.41 -8.53
C PRO A 202 -20.43 -6.74 -7.67
N PRO A 203 -20.52 -6.23 -6.43
CA PRO A 203 -21.74 -6.36 -5.63
C PRO A 203 -22.89 -5.56 -6.25
N ALA A 204 -24.11 -6.08 -6.13
CA ALA A 204 -25.34 -5.33 -6.35
C ALA A 204 -25.54 -4.26 -5.26
N THR A 205 -25.07 -4.53 -4.04
CA THR A 205 -25.03 -3.54 -2.94
C THR A 205 -23.69 -3.58 -2.24
N TYR A 206 -22.89 -2.53 -2.40
CA TYR A 206 -21.59 -2.41 -1.72
C TYR A 206 -21.78 -2.44 -0.19
N ALA A 207 -20.95 -3.22 0.49
CA ALA A 207 -20.84 -3.17 1.94
C ALA A 207 -20.24 -1.81 2.35
N SER A 208 -20.76 -1.21 3.41
CA SER A 208 -20.35 0.12 3.87
C SER A 208 -20.05 0.16 5.37
N GLY A 209 -19.33 1.18 5.84
CA GLY A 209 -19.06 1.39 7.26
C GLY A 209 -18.13 0.35 7.91
N ASN A 210 -17.45 -0.47 7.10
CA ASN A 210 -16.47 -1.43 7.60
C ASN A 210 -15.14 -0.74 7.93
N SER A 211 -14.44 -1.25 8.94
CA SER A 211 -13.09 -0.75 9.28
C SER A 211 -12.16 -1.85 9.78
N PHE A 212 -10.86 -1.69 9.50
CA PHE A 212 -9.80 -2.60 9.91
C PHE A 212 -8.61 -1.80 10.43
N TYR A 213 -8.38 -1.78 11.74
CA TYR A 213 -7.37 -0.88 12.31
C TYR A 213 -6.65 -1.36 13.57
N ASN A 214 -5.43 -0.85 13.81
CA ASN A 214 -4.60 -1.22 14.96
C ASN A 214 -4.37 -2.74 15.08
N ASN A 215 -4.28 -3.46 13.95
CA ASN A 215 -4.07 -4.91 13.94
C ASN A 215 -2.64 -5.27 13.54
N ILE A 216 -2.23 -6.46 13.97
CA ILE A 216 -1.03 -7.14 13.49
C ILE A 216 -1.47 -8.38 12.71
N VAL A 217 -1.13 -8.45 11.41
CA VAL A 217 -1.38 -9.65 10.59
C VAL A 217 -0.08 -10.15 10.01
N THR A 218 0.30 -11.39 10.31
CA THR A 218 1.59 -11.92 9.86
C THR A 218 1.50 -13.34 9.30
N ASN A 219 2.31 -13.61 8.27
CA ASN A 219 2.51 -14.94 7.70
C ASN A 219 1.21 -15.65 7.33
N SER A 220 0.26 -14.89 6.76
CA SER A 220 -1.12 -15.34 6.56
C SER A 220 -1.60 -15.19 5.12
N SER A 221 -0.72 -15.43 4.14
CA SER A 221 -1.05 -15.32 2.72
C SER A 221 -0.53 -16.50 1.90
N THR A 222 -0.93 -16.63 0.64
CA THR A 222 -0.35 -17.64 -0.26
C THR A 222 -0.44 -17.19 -1.72
N ASN A 223 0.49 -17.67 -2.53
CA ASN A 223 0.43 -17.62 -3.98
C ASN A 223 0.52 -19.05 -4.48
N ASP A 224 -0.59 -19.58 -4.99
CA ASP A 224 -0.65 -20.91 -5.60
C ASP A 224 -0.89 -20.80 -7.11
N SER A 225 -1.01 -21.94 -7.80
CA SER A 225 -1.18 -21.97 -9.25
C SER A 225 -2.49 -21.37 -9.76
N VAL A 226 -3.42 -21.04 -8.86
CA VAL A 226 -4.77 -20.56 -9.19
C VAL A 226 -4.99 -19.15 -8.64
N TYR A 227 -4.63 -18.92 -7.38
CA TYR A 227 -4.95 -17.69 -6.68
C TYR A 227 -3.73 -17.09 -6.00
N GLY A 228 -3.62 -15.78 -6.20
CA GLY A 228 -2.87 -14.93 -5.33
C GLY A 228 -3.72 -14.35 -4.20
N ARG A 229 -3.28 -14.47 -2.95
CA ARG A 229 -4.05 -14.08 -1.75
C ARG A 229 -3.25 -13.19 -0.81
N GLY A 230 -3.96 -12.29 -0.11
CA GLY A 230 -3.38 -11.37 0.87
C GLY A 230 -3.41 -11.90 2.32
N CYS A 231 -2.53 -11.36 3.18
CA CYS A 231 -2.70 -11.50 4.62
C CYS A 231 -4.01 -10.85 5.07
N MET A 232 -4.30 -9.69 4.50
CA MET A 232 -5.59 -9.01 4.55
C MET A 232 -6.14 -8.85 3.14
N GLN A 233 -7.43 -9.09 2.97
CA GLN A 233 -8.14 -8.93 1.70
C GLN A 233 -9.38 -8.07 1.92
N PHE A 234 -9.72 -7.23 0.95
CA PHE A 234 -11.01 -6.57 0.91
C PHE A 234 -11.49 -6.31 -0.53
N GLY A 235 -12.79 -6.43 -0.74
CA GLY A 235 -13.47 -6.16 -2.00
C GLY A 235 -14.98 -6.05 -1.79
N GLY A 236 -15.69 -5.47 -2.76
CA GLY A 236 -17.12 -5.15 -2.65
C GLY A 236 -17.45 -4.08 -1.61
N GLN A 237 -16.52 -3.17 -1.33
CA GLN A 237 -16.62 -2.19 -0.24
C GLN A 237 -16.84 -0.77 -0.76
N THR A 238 -17.61 0.03 -0.03
CA THR A 238 -17.69 1.47 -0.20
C THR A 238 -17.38 2.19 1.11
N GLY A 239 -16.45 3.16 1.08
CA GLY A 239 -16.10 3.94 2.27
C GLY A 239 -15.35 3.16 3.35
N MET A 240 -14.78 1.99 3.06
CA MET A 240 -14.05 1.20 4.06
C MET A 240 -12.74 1.90 4.47
N LEU A 241 -12.43 1.86 5.77
CA LEU A 241 -11.22 2.42 6.35
C LEU A 241 -10.25 1.33 6.79
N VAL A 242 -9.00 1.36 6.30
CA VAL A 242 -7.94 0.41 6.66
C VAL A 242 -6.72 1.18 7.16
N TYR A 243 -6.46 1.17 8.48
CA TYR A 243 -5.43 2.07 9.02
C TYR A 243 -4.69 1.61 10.27
N ASN A 244 -3.48 2.14 10.49
CA ASN A 244 -2.65 1.84 11.65
C ASN A 244 -2.36 0.33 11.85
N ASN A 245 -2.31 -0.45 10.76
CA ASN A 245 -2.02 -1.88 10.83
C ASN A 245 -0.55 -2.17 10.53
N ILE A 246 -0.03 -3.26 11.09
CA ILE A 246 1.23 -3.88 10.69
C ILE A 246 0.90 -5.19 9.99
N ILE A 247 1.16 -5.26 8.69
CA ILE A 247 0.84 -6.42 7.87
C ILE A 247 2.11 -6.94 7.20
N THR A 248 2.51 -8.16 7.53
CA THR A 248 3.80 -8.71 7.11
C THR A 248 3.64 -10.10 6.51
N GLN A 249 4.13 -10.28 5.29
CA GLN A 249 4.33 -11.61 4.72
C GLN A 249 5.84 -11.93 4.66
N PRO A 250 6.38 -12.69 5.61
CA PRO A 250 7.76 -13.13 5.58
C PRO A 250 7.97 -14.21 4.53
N TYR A 251 9.24 -14.44 4.17
CA TYR A 251 9.61 -15.59 3.35
C TYR A 251 9.38 -16.86 4.17
N ARG A 252 8.72 -17.85 3.57
CA ARG A 252 8.49 -19.15 4.21
C ARG A 252 9.62 -20.11 3.86
N THR A 253 9.95 -21.00 4.79
CA THR A 253 10.95 -22.08 4.63
C THR A 253 10.32 -23.45 4.94
N GLY A 254 11.07 -24.54 4.72
CA GLY A 254 10.58 -25.90 4.96
C GLY A 254 9.51 -26.34 3.96
N THR A 255 8.44 -26.98 4.43
CA THR A 255 7.36 -27.52 3.58
C THR A 255 6.66 -26.47 2.72
N PHE A 256 6.70 -25.20 3.12
CA PHE A 256 6.05 -24.09 2.41
C PHE A 256 7.06 -23.11 1.81
N THR A 257 8.29 -23.57 1.51
CA THR A 257 9.35 -22.70 0.98
C THR A 257 8.87 -21.94 -0.25
N GLY A 258 9.00 -20.60 -0.21
CA GLY A 258 8.59 -19.72 -1.30
C GLY A 258 7.08 -19.58 -1.54
N ASN A 259 6.22 -20.34 -0.85
CA ASN A 259 4.77 -20.21 -0.97
C ASN A 259 4.25 -19.01 -0.17
N ILE A 260 4.44 -17.81 -0.69
CA ILE A 260 4.05 -16.55 -0.06
C ILE A 260 3.14 -15.77 -1.00
N GLY A 261 2.08 -15.18 -0.45
CA GLY A 261 1.28 -14.19 -1.18
C GLY A 261 1.73 -12.79 -0.81
N TRP A 262 0.75 -11.90 -0.62
CA TRP A 262 1.01 -10.47 -0.41
C TRP A 262 0.53 -10.01 0.97
N PRO A 263 1.02 -8.87 1.49
CA PRO A 263 0.44 -8.26 2.68
C PRO A 263 -1.03 -7.91 2.49
N MET A 264 -1.38 -7.19 1.42
CA MET A 264 -2.78 -6.81 1.14
C MET A 264 -3.14 -7.10 -0.32
N LYS A 265 -4.10 -7.99 -0.56
CA LYS A 265 -4.58 -8.35 -1.91
C LYS A 265 -5.91 -9.08 -1.82
N MET A 266 -6.88 -8.73 -2.65
CA MET A 266 -8.09 -9.54 -2.83
C MET A 266 -7.87 -10.64 -3.88
N ALA A 267 -8.27 -11.86 -3.56
CA ALA A 267 -8.34 -12.92 -4.55
C ALA A 267 -9.51 -12.66 -5.50
N ASN A 268 -9.26 -12.76 -6.80
CA ASN A 268 -10.21 -12.57 -7.90
C ASN A 268 -10.71 -11.14 -8.09
N GLU A 269 -9.78 -10.18 -8.16
CA GLU A 269 -10.08 -8.75 -8.30
C GLU A 269 -10.81 -8.18 -7.05
N GLY A 270 -11.08 -6.87 -7.00
CA GLY A 270 -11.66 -6.26 -5.80
C GLY A 270 -12.40 -4.94 -6.03
N TYR A 271 -13.67 -5.00 -6.43
CA TYR A 271 -14.47 -3.79 -6.66
C TYR A 271 -14.59 -2.94 -5.40
N ILE A 272 -14.08 -1.72 -5.43
CA ILE A 272 -14.14 -0.79 -4.29
C ILE A 272 -14.53 0.62 -4.71
N LYS A 273 -15.17 1.35 -3.79
CA LYS A 273 -15.53 2.76 -3.96
C LYS A 273 -15.12 3.58 -2.74
N ASN A 274 -14.51 4.74 -2.92
CA ASN A 274 -14.26 5.72 -1.85
C ASN A 274 -13.58 5.15 -0.59
N CYS A 275 -12.76 4.10 -0.75
CA CYS A 275 -12.08 3.46 0.36
C CYS A 275 -10.79 4.22 0.71
N LYS A 276 -10.34 4.11 1.95
CA LYS A 276 -9.10 4.73 2.42
C LYS A 276 -8.17 3.71 3.07
N VAL A 277 -6.91 3.71 2.65
CA VAL A 277 -5.85 2.86 3.19
C VAL A 277 -4.72 3.76 3.70
N TYR A 278 -4.58 3.92 5.01
CA TYR A 278 -3.65 4.93 5.53
C TYR A 278 -2.90 4.56 6.80
N ASN A 279 -1.71 5.13 6.98
CA ASN A 279 -0.86 4.92 8.17
C ASN A 279 -0.57 3.44 8.49
N ASN A 280 -0.54 2.57 7.47
CA ASN A 280 -0.17 1.16 7.64
C ASN A 280 1.31 0.94 7.38
N THR A 281 1.86 -0.11 7.98
CA THR A 281 3.15 -0.68 7.59
C THR A 281 2.91 -2.00 6.87
N LEU A 282 3.22 -2.04 5.57
CA LEU A 282 3.08 -3.23 4.73
C LEU A 282 4.46 -3.76 4.37
N THR A 283 4.72 -5.03 4.65
CA THR A 283 6.04 -5.62 4.41
C THR A 283 5.91 -6.98 3.74
N ARG A 284 6.33 -7.07 2.47
CA ARG A 284 6.57 -8.35 1.80
C ARG A 284 8.05 -8.71 1.93
N ALA A 285 8.32 -10.00 2.04
CA ALA A 285 9.65 -10.54 1.80
C ALA A 285 10.19 -10.11 0.44
N LEU A 286 11.52 -10.03 0.34
CA LEU A 286 12.19 -9.63 -0.89
C LEU A 286 11.77 -10.54 -2.04
N PHE A 287 11.35 -9.91 -3.15
CA PHE A 287 11.21 -10.62 -4.41
C PHE A 287 12.59 -11.01 -4.94
N THR A 288 12.71 -12.25 -5.41
CA THR A 288 13.96 -12.80 -5.95
C THR A 288 13.95 -12.90 -7.47
N GLY A 289 12.89 -12.41 -8.12
CA GLY A 289 12.79 -12.43 -9.57
C GLY A 289 13.63 -11.36 -10.24
N VAL A 290 13.95 -11.67 -11.48
CA VAL A 290 14.83 -10.90 -12.37
C VAL A 290 14.05 -9.92 -13.26
N GLY A 291 12.72 -9.92 -13.13
CA GLY A 291 11.80 -9.04 -13.82
C GLY A 291 10.39 -9.29 -13.29
N HIS A 292 9.46 -8.45 -13.69
CA HIS A 292 8.06 -8.55 -13.28
C HIS A 292 7.45 -9.90 -13.68
N GLY A 293 6.70 -10.55 -12.77
CA GLY A 293 5.99 -11.80 -13.03
C GLY A 293 6.87 -13.05 -13.23
N VAL A 294 8.18 -12.95 -13.04
CA VAL A 294 9.08 -14.10 -13.19
C VAL A 294 8.74 -15.18 -12.16
N ASN A 295 8.66 -16.43 -12.62
CA ASN A 295 8.23 -17.60 -11.83
C ASN A 295 6.80 -17.48 -11.26
N ASN A 296 5.93 -16.70 -11.92
CA ASN A 296 4.56 -16.45 -11.46
C ASN A 296 4.54 -15.81 -10.05
N ASP A 297 5.49 -14.90 -9.80
CA ASP A 297 5.60 -14.16 -8.55
C ASP A 297 5.87 -12.67 -8.81
N TRP A 298 5.47 -11.85 -7.85
CA TRP A 298 5.47 -10.39 -7.94
C TRP A 298 5.84 -9.75 -6.61
N ASN A 299 6.51 -8.61 -6.66
CA ASN A 299 7.02 -7.90 -5.48
C ASN A 299 5.97 -7.04 -4.75
N PHE A 300 4.67 -7.25 -4.95
CA PHE A 300 3.65 -6.34 -4.42
C PHE A 300 3.62 -6.32 -2.86
N SER A 301 3.34 -5.18 -2.25
CA SER A 301 2.89 -5.08 -0.87
C SER A 301 1.37 -4.91 -0.78
N PHE A 302 0.78 -4.35 -1.83
CA PHE A 302 -0.65 -4.07 -1.98
C PHE A 302 -1.05 -4.32 -3.43
N GLU A 303 -2.20 -4.96 -3.67
CA GLU A 303 -2.81 -5.05 -4.99
C GLU A 303 -4.34 -4.86 -4.91
N MET A 304 -4.90 -4.04 -5.82
CA MET A 304 -6.33 -3.82 -5.94
C MET A 304 -6.78 -3.59 -7.37
N TRP A 305 -7.97 -4.09 -7.70
CA TRP A 305 -8.54 -4.06 -9.06
C TRP A 305 -9.94 -3.45 -9.04
N ASN A 306 -10.33 -2.73 -10.09
CA ASN A 306 -11.66 -2.12 -10.24
C ASN A 306 -11.92 -1.05 -9.17
N VAL A 307 -11.13 0.02 -9.27
CA VAL A 307 -11.01 1.05 -8.24
C VAL A 307 -11.81 2.30 -8.64
N GLU A 308 -12.60 2.80 -7.69
CA GLU A 308 -13.26 4.11 -7.77
C GLU A 308 -12.95 4.93 -6.50
N GLY A 309 -12.28 6.08 -6.62
CA GLY A 309 -12.04 6.98 -5.48
C GLY A 309 -11.20 6.40 -4.34
N LEU A 310 -10.18 5.58 -4.61
CA LEU A 310 -9.31 5.05 -3.56
C LEU A 310 -8.29 6.11 -3.11
N GLU A 311 -8.20 6.34 -1.79
CA GLU A 311 -7.19 7.20 -1.19
C GLU A 311 -6.18 6.35 -0.41
N ILE A 312 -4.89 6.50 -0.72
CA ILE A 312 -3.81 5.76 -0.05
C ILE A 312 -2.80 6.78 0.47
N TYR A 313 -2.63 6.88 1.80
CA TYR A 313 -1.71 7.87 2.36
C TYR A 313 -1.02 7.54 3.68
N GLY A 314 0.15 8.12 3.92
CA GLY A 314 0.89 7.94 5.17
C GLY A 314 1.39 6.50 5.39
N ASN A 315 1.31 5.62 4.40
CA ASN A 315 1.75 4.23 4.54
C ASN A 315 3.25 4.10 4.34
N THR A 316 3.85 3.10 5.00
CA THR A 316 5.19 2.59 4.68
C THR A 316 5.08 1.23 4.03
N CYS A 317 5.51 1.12 2.77
CA CYS A 317 5.39 -0.09 1.97
C CYS A 317 6.77 -0.61 1.58
N GLN A 318 7.09 -1.84 1.99
CA GLN A 318 8.17 -2.64 1.41
C GLN A 318 7.55 -3.66 0.45
N GLY A 319 7.52 -3.28 -0.83
CA GLY A 319 6.80 -3.97 -1.90
C GLY A 319 6.05 -2.99 -2.79
N GLU A 320 5.87 -3.33 -4.07
CA GLU A 320 5.15 -2.50 -5.04
C GLU A 320 3.66 -2.34 -4.64
N VAL A 321 3.09 -1.17 -4.86
CA VAL A 321 1.65 -0.95 -4.76
C VAL A 321 1.09 -1.07 -6.17
N ASP A 322 0.26 -2.06 -6.41
CA ASP A 322 -0.30 -2.38 -7.73
C ASP A 322 -1.78 -2.04 -7.78
N ILE A 323 -2.16 -1.14 -8.70
CA ILE A 323 -3.52 -0.65 -8.85
C ILE A 323 -3.94 -0.89 -10.29
N ALA A 324 -5.09 -1.55 -10.46
CA ALA A 324 -5.62 -1.85 -11.78
C ALA A 324 -7.04 -1.30 -11.92
N ASN A 325 -7.30 -0.71 -13.09
CA ASN A 325 -8.63 -0.23 -13.48
C ASN A 325 -9.13 0.87 -12.53
N ALA A 326 -8.29 1.85 -12.20
CA ALA A 326 -8.72 3.01 -11.42
C ALA A 326 -9.39 4.08 -12.29
N THR A 327 -10.60 4.44 -11.92
CA THR A 327 -11.38 5.50 -12.59
C THR A 327 -12.12 6.30 -11.54
N LYS A 328 -12.36 7.59 -11.77
CA LYS A 328 -13.04 8.38 -10.72
C LYS A 328 -14.48 7.96 -10.45
N GLY A 329 -15.19 7.43 -11.45
CA GLY A 329 -16.64 7.23 -11.37
C GLY A 329 -17.35 8.51 -10.90
N ASN A 330 -18.01 8.44 -9.74
CA ASN A 330 -18.66 9.59 -9.10
C ASN A 330 -17.78 10.34 -8.09
N SER A 331 -16.54 9.88 -7.88
CA SER A 331 -15.56 10.45 -6.97
C SER A 331 -14.79 11.61 -7.64
N THR A 332 -13.97 12.32 -6.88
CA THR A 332 -13.14 13.43 -7.40
C THR A 332 -11.88 12.96 -8.12
N TYR A 333 -11.42 11.74 -7.84
CA TYR A 333 -10.23 11.09 -8.41
C TYR A 333 -10.48 9.59 -8.57
N GLY A 334 -9.71 8.92 -9.43
CA GLY A 334 -9.65 7.45 -9.47
C GLY A 334 -8.85 6.91 -8.30
N LEU A 335 -7.57 7.25 -8.26
CA LEU A 335 -6.63 7.02 -7.17
C LEU A 335 -6.08 8.36 -6.68
N TRP A 336 -6.02 8.56 -5.36
CA TRP A 336 -5.18 9.57 -4.73
C TRP A 336 -4.12 8.91 -3.86
N PHE A 337 -2.90 8.84 -4.36
CA PHE A 337 -1.76 8.21 -3.70
C PHE A 337 -0.82 9.30 -3.18
N HIS A 338 -0.81 9.57 -1.87
CA HIS A 338 -0.03 10.68 -1.34
C HIS A 338 0.61 10.47 0.03
N ASN A 339 1.71 11.16 0.32
CA ASN A 339 2.42 11.06 1.60
C ASN A 339 2.84 9.63 1.99
N ASN A 340 3.00 8.72 1.03
CA ASN A 340 3.48 7.37 1.28
C ASN A 340 5.00 7.29 1.16
N THR A 341 5.59 6.32 1.86
CA THR A 341 6.97 5.89 1.65
C THR A 341 6.97 4.47 1.08
N VAL A 342 7.36 4.33 -0.19
CA VAL A 342 7.57 3.01 -0.80
C VAL A 342 9.07 2.77 -0.90
N THR A 343 9.56 1.77 -0.17
CA THR A 343 11.00 1.65 0.07
C THR A 343 11.49 0.25 0.41
N TYR A 344 12.80 0.07 0.24
CA TYR A 344 13.58 -1.03 0.81
C TYR A 344 14.71 -0.47 1.70
N PRO A 345 15.19 -1.23 2.70
CA PRO A 345 16.29 -0.80 3.56
C PRO A 345 17.56 -0.40 2.81
N SER A 346 17.81 -1.03 1.67
CA SER A 346 18.90 -0.74 0.73
C SER A 346 18.46 -1.07 -0.70
N ARG A 347 19.21 -0.64 -1.71
CA ARG A 347 18.98 -1.13 -3.08
C ARG A 347 19.15 -2.64 -3.13
N GLN A 348 18.31 -3.30 -3.92
CA GLN A 348 18.29 -4.75 -4.00
C GLN A 348 19.07 -5.25 -5.22
N THR A 349 19.44 -6.54 -5.19
CA THR A 349 20.04 -7.25 -6.34
C THR A 349 19.01 -7.75 -7.34
N HIS A 350 17.72 -7.74 -6.96
CA HIS A 350 16.58 -8.19 -7.73
C HIS A 350 15.62 -7.04 -8.01
N TYR A 351 14.72 -7.24 -8.98
CA TYR A 351 13.74 -6.25 -9.39
C TYR A 351 12.88 -5.80 -8.20
N GLN A 352 12.78 -4.50 -7.97
CA GLN A 352 11.86 -3.91 -6.98
C GLN A 352 11.30 -2.60 -7.51
N SER A 353 10.00 -2.40 -7.39
CA SER A 353 9.27 -1.27 -7.94
C SER A 353 8.35 -0.63 -6.91
N GLY A 354 7.92 0.60 -7.21
CA GLY A 354 7.18 1.48 -6.31
C GLY A 354 5.66 1.38 -6.48
N LEU A 355 5.10 2.18 -7.39
CA LEU A 355 3.68 2.20 -7.72
C LEU A 355 3.48 1.70 -9.15
N ARG A 356 2.50 0.83 -9.36
CA ARG A 356 2.07 0.34 -10.67
C ARG A 356 0.61 0.68 -10.91
N LEU A 357 0.34 1.09 -12.15
CA LEU A 357 -0.97 1.45 -12.66
C LEU A 357 -1.24 0.59 -13.89
N GLU A 358 -2.21 -0.32 -13.79
CA GLU A 358 -2.49 -1.32 -14.82
C GLU A 358 -3.84 -1.10 -15.51
N THR A 359 -3.90 -1.48 -16.78
CA THR A 359 -5.13 -1.44 -17.59
C THR A 359 -5.62 0.01 -17.79
N ASN A 360 -6.92 0.27 -17.63
CA ASN A 360 -7.50 1.62 -17.74
C ASN A 360 -7.20 2.43 -16.48
N GLU A 361 -6.68 3.64 -16.63
CA GLU A 361 -6.19 4.41 -15.50
C GLU A 361 -6.50 5.89 -15.71
N SER A 362 -7.43 6.43 -14.92
CA SER A 362 -7.94 7.78 -15.16
C SER A 362 -8.19 8.61 -13.92
N ASP A 363 -7.96 9.92 -14.05
CA ASP A 363 -8.17 10.91 -13.00
C ASP A 363 -7.35 10.58 -11.73
N ASN A 364 -6.15 10.02 -11.89
CA ASN A 364 -5.28 9.65 -10.77
C ASN A 364 -4.35 10.82 -10.35
N ILE A 365 -4.13 10.95 -9.04
CA ILE A 365 -3.26 11.95 -8.43
C ILE A 365 -2.21 11.24 -7.57
N ILE A 366 -0.94 11.44 -7.90
CA ILE A 366 0.19 10.79 -7.22
C ILE A 366 1.12 11.90 -6.74
N GLU A 367 1.10 12.19 -5.44
CA GLU A 367 1.83 13.36 -4.93
C GLU A 367 2.43 13.25 -3.53
N ASP A 368 3.47 14.03 -3.27
CA ASP A 368 4.10 14.10 -1.94
C ASP A 368 4.59 12.74 -1.40
N ASN A 369 4.88 11.78 -2.29
CA ASN A 369 5.39 10.46 -1.90
C ASN A 369 6.92 10.42 -1.92
N ARG A 370 7.48 9.48 -1.17
CA ARG A 370 8.89 9.11 -1.19
C ARG A 370 9.06 7.70 -1.75
N PHE A 371 9.71 7.60 -2.91
CA PHE A 371 10.11 6.33 -3.53
C PHE A 371 11.63 6.18 -3.33
N LYS A 372 12.06 5.15 -2.60
CA LYS A 372 13.47 5.05 -2.18
C LYS A 372 14.03 3.63 -2.27
N ASN A 373 15.23 3.51 -2.84
CA ASN A 373 15.93 2.23 -3.02
C ASN A 373 15.15 1.22 -3.88
N LEU A 374 14.55 1.74 -4.96
CA LEU A 374 13.75 1.00 -5.93
C LEU A 374 14.41 1.09 -7.30
N GLN A 375 14.03 0.20 -8.20
CA GLN A 375 14.32 0.35 -9.62
C GLN A 375 13.34 1.35 -10.23
N ASN A 376 12.07 0.98 -10.39
CA ASN A 376 11.04 1.90 -10.88
C ASN A 376 10.34 2.57 -9.70
N ALA A 377 10.17 3.89 -9.76
CA ALA A 377 9.33 4.58 -8.80
C ALA A 377 7.85 4.43 -9.19
N ILE A 378 7.52 4.70 -10.45
CA ILE A 378 6.16 4.62 -10.97
C ILE A 378 6.17 3.91 -12.32
N THR A 379 5.24 3.00 -12.53
CA THR A 379 5.10 2.22 -13.77
C THR A 379 3.66 2.27 -14.25
N PHE A 380 3.46 2.65 -15.51
CA PHE A 380 2.20 2.39 -16.21
C PHE A 380 2.35 1.11 -17.01
N SER A 381 1.45 0.15 -16.79
CA SER A 381 1.35 -1.10 -17.56
C SER A 381 -0.05 -1.26 -18.13
N PRO A 382 -0.45 -0.39 -19.08
CA PRO A 382 -1.73 -0.56 -19.76
C PRO A 382 -1.68 -1.88 -20.53
N LYS A 383 -2.43 -2.88 -20.05
CA LYS A 383 -2.56 -4.19 -20.69
C LYS A 383 -4.01 -4.63 -20.77
N ASP A 384 -4.43 -5.12 -21.95
CA ASP A 384 -5.74 -5.73 -22.14
C ASP A 384 -5.64 -7.20 -21.75
N TYR A 385 -5.73 -7.47 -20.45
CA TYR A 385 -5.67 -8.84 -19.92
C TYR A 385 -6.84 -9.72 -20.37
N ARG A 386 -7.94 -9.12 -20.82
CA ARG A 386 -9.12 -9.86 -21.25
C ARG A 386 -9.09 -10.17 -22.75
N ALA A 387 -8.13 -9.60 -23.49
CA ALA A 387 -8.01 -9.73 -24.95
C ALA A 387 -9.35 -9.45 -25.66
N ASN A 388 -10.15 -8.55 -25.10
CA ASN A 388 -11.49 -8.25 -25.59
C ASN A 388 -11.44 -7.30 -26.79
N GLY A 389 -10.26 -6.80 -27.17
CA GLY A 389 -10.08 -5.91 -28.33
C GLY A 389 -10.58 -4.49 -28.07
N PHE A 390 -10.90 -4.15 -26.82
CA PHE A 390 -11.20 -2.79 -26.41
C PHE A 390 -9.89 -2.05 -26.13
N GLY A 391 -9.81 -0.81 -26.62
CA GLY A 391 -8.66 0.03 -26.35
C GLY A 391 -8.50 0.29 -24.85
N ILE A 392 -7.24 0.42 -24.43
CA ILE A 392 -6.91 0.76 -23.05
C ILE A 392 -6.85 2.27 -22.96
N ASP A 393 -7.59 2.86 -22.03
CA ASP A 393 -7.70 4.30 -21.89
C ASP A 393 -6.99 4.75 -20.61
N VAL A 394 -5.89 5.48 -20.80
CA VAL A 394 -5.09 6.05 -19.71
C VAL A 394 -5.11 7.56 -19.85
N HIS A 395 -5.79 8.27 -18.96
CA HIS A 395 -5.88 9.72 -19.10
C HIS A 395 -6.05 10.55 -17.83
N ARG A 396 -5.72 11.85 -17.91
CA ARG A 396 -5.87 12.81 -16.80
C ARG A 396 -5.14 12.34 -15.53
N ASN A 397 -3.90 11.89 -15.70
CA ASN A 397 -3.08 11.39 -14.62
C ASN A 397 -2.04 12.45 -14.24
N THR A 398 -1.88 12.70 -12.93
CA THR A 398 -0.95 13.69 -12.41
C THR A 398 0.04 13.07 -11.44
N ILE A 399 1.33 13.24 -11.71
CA ILE A 399 2.47 12.84 -10.86
C ILE A 399 3.19 14.11 -10.44
N ARG A 400 3.13 14.48 -9.16
CA ARG A 400 3.74 15.74 -8.71
C ARG A 400 4.31 15.76 -7.31
N ARG A 401 5.33 16.58 -7.04
CA ARG A 401 5.93 16.72 -5.70
C ARG A 401 6.41 15.40 -5.08
N ASN A 402 6.75 14.41 -5.90
CA ASN A 402 7.33 13.16 -5.39
C ASN A 402 8.85 13.27 -5.31
N LEU A 403 9.41 12.73 -4.24
CA LEU A 403 10.84 12.48 -4.10
C LEU A 403 11.14 11.04 -4.48
N MET A 404 11.83 10.84 -5.59
CA MET A 404 12.31 9.54 -6.05
C MET A 404 13.83 9.53 -5.91
N GLU A 405 14.36 8.77 -4.97
CA GLU A 405 15.77 8.84 -4.60
C GLU A 405 16.44 7.47 -4.51
N SER A 406 17.76 7.46 -4.70
CA SER A 406 18.56 6.23 -4.63
C SER A 406 18.00 5.15 -5.55
N LEU A 407 17.52 5.57 -6.73
CA LEU A 407 16.98 4.64 -7.71
C LEU A 407 18.11 3.82 -8.35
N GLY A 408 17.85 2.54 -8.61
CA GLY A 408 18.76 1.63 -9.30
C GLY A 408 18.99 0.31 -8.58
N PHE A 409 20.09 -0.35 -8.93
CA PHE A 409 20.42 -1.71 -8.50
C PHE A 409 21.77 -1.77 -7.78
N VAL A 410 22.02 -2.87 -7.08
CA VAL A 410 23.38 -3.19 -6.61
C VAL A 410 24.28 -3.61 -7.78
N ASN A 411 23.80 -4.49 -8.65
CA ASN A 411 24.62 -5.13 -9.70
C ASN A 411 24.64 -4.39 -11.04
N GLY A 412 23.84 -3.33 -11.17
CA GLY A 412 23.90 -2.43 -12.32
C GLY A 412 22.98 -2.74 -13.48
N PRO A 413 23.02 -1.85 -14.48
CA PRO A 413 22.16 -1.96 -15.64
C PRO A 413 22.62 -3.14 -16.51
N GLY A 414 21.69 -3.99 -16.96
CA GLY A 414 22.01 -4.97 -18.00
C GLY A 414 21.35 -6.35 -17.93
N ASN A 415 20.56 -6.69 -16.92
CA ASN A 415 19.90 -8.01 -16.92
C ASN A 415 18.43 -8.05 -16.44
N TYR A 416 17.87 -6.99 -15.85
CA TYR A 416 16.67 -7.17 -15.01
C TYR A 416 15.63 -6.03 -15.12
N GLY A 417 14.47 -6.27 -15.76
CA GLY A 417 13.30 -5.37 -15.79
C GLY A 417 13.45 -4.01 -16.52
N THR A 418 12.45 -3.14 -16.38
CA THR A 418 12.37 -1.78 -16.96
C THR A 418 13.34 -0.81 -16.26
N GLN A 419 14.26 -0.15 -16.97
CA GLN A 419 15.29 0.70 -16.36
C GLN A 419 14.97 2.20 -16.41
N GLN A 420 13.73 2.55 -16.04
CA GLN A 420 13.22 3.92 -16.04
C GLN A 420 12.60 4.30 -14.71
N ALA A 421 12.83 5.50 -14.19
CA ALA A 421 12.25 5.90 -12.90
C ALA A 421 10.72 6.02 -13.00
N ILE A 422 10.23 6.71 -14.03
CA ILE A 422 8.84 6.67 -14.47
C ILE A 422 8.81 5.86 -15.77
N SER A 423 8.18 4.70 -15.72
CA SER A 423 8.21 3.73 -16.81
C SER A 423 6.85 3.53 -17.45
N MET A 424 6.88 3.12 -18.72
CA MET A 424 5.73 2.74 -19.52
C MET A 424 6.02 1.34 -20.05
N GLU A 425 5.05 0.44 -19.98
CA GLU A 425 5.14 -0.93 -20.48
C GLU A 425 4.09 -1.16 -21.59
N ASN A 426 4.25 -2.26 -22.35
CA ASN A 426 3.33 -2.70 -23.42
C ASN A 426 3.20 -1.74 -24.63
N PHE A 427 4.30 -1.09 -25.03
CA PHE A 427 4.34 -0.14 -26.16
C PHE A 427 3.73 -0.63 -27.47
N ASP A 428 3.84 -1.93 -27.74
CA ASP A 428 3.40 -2.53 -28.99
C ASP A 428 1.87 -2.61 -29.11
N ASN A 429 1.13 -2.24 -28.06
CA ASN A 429 -0.33 -2.25 -28.09
C ASN A 429 -0.89 -1.11 -28.96
N PRO A 430 -1.48 -1.40 -30.13
CA PRO A 430 -1.92 -0.38 -31.08
C PRO A 430 -3.24 0.29 -30.68
N ILE A 431 -3.93 -0.24 -29.66
CA ILE A 431 -5.24 0.28 -29.23
C ILE A 431 -5.16 0.99 -27.86
N THR A 432 -3.96 1.28 -27.35
CA THR A 432 -3.81 2.09 -26.13
C THR A 432 -3.91 3.58 -26.45
N TYR A 433 -4.82 4.27 -25.77
CA TYR A 433 -5.00 5.71 -25.76
C TYR A 433 -4.33 6.27 -24.50
N PHE A 434 -3.48 7.28 -24.68
CA PHE A 434 -2.78 7.92 -23.56
C PHE A 434 -2.90 9.43 -23.68
N ASP A 435 -3.62 10.08 -22.78
CA ASP A 435 -3.93 11.52 -22.88
C ASP A 435 -3.77 12.25 -21.54
N ASP A 436 -3.26 13.48 -21.56
CA ASP A 436 -3.22 14.36 -20.38
C ASP A 436 -2.45 13.75 -19.19
N LEU A 437 -1.15 13.48 -19.42
CA LEU A 437 -0.20 13.11 -18.37
C LEU A 437 0.58 14.33 -17.91
N ASN A 438 0.46 14.63 -16.63
CA ASN A 438 1.08 15.80 -16.02
C ASN A 438 2.15 15.36 -15.01
N ILE A 439 3.43 15.57 -15.33
CA ILE A 439 4.59 15.24 -14.48
C ILE A 439 5.21 16.55 -14.00
N TYR A 440 4.86 16.97 -12.78
CA TYR A 440 5.18 18.31 -12.27
C TYR A 440 6.02 18.29 -11.00
N ASN A 441 7.04 19.14 -10.91
CA ASN A 441 7.70 19.39 -9.62
C ASN A 441 8.14 18.08 -8.92
N ASN A 442 8.68 17.10 -9.63
CA ASN A 442 9.25 15.91 -9.00
C ASN A 442 10.77 16.04 -8.92
N THR A 443 11.38 15.42 -7.91
CA THR A 443 12.83 15.27 -7.82
C THR A 443 13.18 13.80 -8.00
N ILE A 444 13.85 13.48 -9.10
CA ILE A 444 14.11 12.13 -9.57
C ILE A 444 15.62 11.90 -9.66
N ILE A 445 16.14 11.07 -8.76
CA ILE A 445 17.57 10.93 -8.53
C ILE A 445 17.96 9.46 -8.58
N CYS A 446 18.75 9.15 -9.59
CA CYS A 446 19.40 7.87 -9.72
C CYS A 446 20.66 7.80 -8.84
N ASP A 447 20.94 6.63 -8.28
CA ASP A 447 22.21 6.43 -7.60
C ASP A 447 23.37 6.32 -8.61
N PRO A 448 24.46 7.08 -8.43
CA PRO A 448 25.57 7.13 -9.40
C PRO A 448 26.49 5.90 -9.36
N SER A 449 26.42 5.05 -8.32
CA SER A 449 27.26 3.84 -8.23
C SER A 449 26.85 2.78 -9.25
N ASN A 450 25.55 2.72 -9.59
CA ASN A 450 25.06 1.83 -10.63
C ASN A 450 23.80 2.39 -11.32
N PRO A 451 24.01 3.40 -12.19
CA PRO A 451 22.93 4.24 -12.67
C PRO A 451 22.01 3.54 -13.66
N MET A 452 20.70 3.67 -13.42
CA MET A 452 19.65 3.35 -14.38
C MET A 452 19.75 4.21 -15.65
N TYR A 453 19.13 3.70 -16.72
CA TYR A 453 19.20 4.31 -18.04
C TYR A 453 18.44 5.64 -18.16
N ILE A 454 17.17 5.68 -17.77
CA ILE A 454 16.27 6.79 -18.15
C ILE A 454 15.55 7.34 -16.92
N GLY A 455 15.42 8.66 -16.84
CA GLY A 455 14.52 9.28 -15.85
C GLY A 455 13.05 8.99 -16.18
N ILE A 456 12.56 9.62 -17.23
CA ILE A 456 11.14 9.59 -17.62
C ILE A 456 11.00 8.95 -19.00
N LEU A 457 10.26 7.85 -19.09
CA LEU A 457 9.83 7.31 -20.37
C LEU A 457 8.49 7.93 -20.77
N VAL A 458 8.48 8.65 -21.89
CA VAL A 458 7.26 9.28 -22.41
C VAL A 458 6.38 8.23 -23.09
N PRO A 459 5.06 8.19 -22.83
CA PRO A 459 4.17 7.26 -23.50
C PRO A 459 4.18 7.50 -25.01
N ALA A 460 4.36 6.42 -25.78
CA ALA A 460 4.53 6.44 -27.23
C ALA A 460 4.02 5.14 -27.86
N TYR A 461 2.79 4.75 -27.52
CA TYR A 461 2.17 3.48 -27.94
C TYR A 461 1.95 3.39 -29.45
N ALA A 462 2.02 2.17 -30.01
CA ALA A 462 2.02 1.89 -31.44
C ALA A 462 0.84 2.51 -32.24
N GLY A 463 -0.30 2.73 -31.59
CA GLY A 463 -1.49 3.34 -32.22
C GLY A 463 -1.37 4.84 -32.55
N GLY A 464 -0.35 5.53 -32.04
CA GLY A 464 -0.20 6.97 -32.26
C GLY A 464 -1.22 7.82 -31.51
N HIS A 465 -1.83 7.27 -30.45
CA HIS A 465 -2.87 7.95 -29.65
C HIS A 465 -2.31 8.53 -28.34
N CYS A 466 -1.03 8.91 -28.32
CA CYS A 466 -0.40 9.52 -27.16
C CYS A 466 -0.37 11.03 -27.30
N LYS A 467 -1.02 11.77 -26.41
CA LYS A 467 -1.09 13.23 -26.52
C LYS A 467 -1.18 13.99 -25.19
N ASN A 468 -0.94 15.30 -25.26
CA ASN A 468 -1.02 16.22 -24.12
C ASN A 468 -0.16 15.79 -22.93
N ILE A 469 1.13 15.53 -23.19
CA ILE A 469 2.08 15.09 -22.17
C ILE A 469 2.89 16.29 -21.69
N ARG A 470 2.96 16.51 -20.38
CA ARG A 470 3.67 17.64 -19.78
C ARG A 470 4.70 17.18 -18.77
N ILE A 471 5.94 17.57 -18.98
CA ILE A 471 7.08 17.36 -18.08
C ILE A 471 7.56 18.76 -17.67
N VAL A 472 7.16 19.21 -16.48
CA VAL A 472 7.35 20.61 -16.06
C VAL A 472 7.93 20.73 -14.65
N ASN A 473 8.87 21.65 -14.43
CA ASN A 473 9.46 21.93 -13.10
C ASN A 473 10.14 20.74 -12.42
N ASN A 474 10.52 19.68 -13.13
CA ASN A 474 11.16 18.51 -12.51
C ASN A 474 12.68 18.72 -12.37
N ILE A 475 13.28 18.09 -11.36
CA ILE A 475 14.73 17.86 -11.29
C ILE A 475 14.99 16.40 -11.62
N VAL A 476 15.78 16.12 -12.65
CA VAL A 476 16.16 14.76 -13.05
C VAL A 476 17.68 14.64 -13.11
N GLN A 477 18.23 13.74 -12.29
CA GLN A 477 19.67 13.65 -12.08
C GLN A 477 20.21 12.21 -12.00
N GLY A 478 21.41 12.03 -12.58
CA GLY A 478 22.27 10.86 -12.34
C GLY A 478 22.03 9.66 -13.25
N PHE A 479 21.21 9.79 -14.30
CA PHE A 479 20.90 8.68 -15.20
C PHE A 479 22.00 8.44 -16.24
N SER A 480 22.24 7.18 -16.61
CA SER A 480 23.32 6.79 -17.53
C SER A 480 23.00 7.01 -19.01
N LEU A 481 21.78 7.41 -19.35
CA LEU A 481 21.41 7.88 -20.69
C LEU A 481 20.76 9.28 -20.63
N ASN A 482 19.43 9.36 -20.67
CA ASN A 482 18.69 10.61 -20.85
C ASN A 482 17.75 10.89 -19.68
N PRO A 483 17.54 12.17 -19.31
CA PRO A 483 16.52 12.55 -18.33
C PRO A 483 15.12 12.15 -18.78
N PHE A 484 14.84 12.18 -20.08
CA PHE A 484 13.62 11.65 -20.66
C PHE A 484 13.85 11.07 -22.07
N TRP A 485 12.98 10.14 -22.46
CA TRP A 485 13.07 9.43 -23.73
C TRP A 485 11.68 9.28 -24.36
N VAL A 486 11.57 9.52 -25.68
CA VAL A 486 10.37 9.25 -26.47
C VAL A 486 10.67 8.24 -27.60
N ASN A 487 9.94 7.13 -27.66
CA ASN A 487 10.17 6.08 -28.67
C ASN A 487 8.93 5.23 -29.01
N PRO A 488 8.47 5.22 -30.28
CA PRO A 488 8.86 6.14 -31.36
C PRO A 488 8.22 7.52 -31.14
N SER A 489 8.95 8.59 -31.43
CA SER A 489 8.45 9.95 -31.18
C SER A 489 7.36 10.42 -32.14
N THR A 490 7.18 9.73 -33.28
CA THR A 490 6.09 9.98 -34.23
C THR A 490 4.70 9.64 -33.69
N ASN A 491 4.63 8.90 -32.58
CA ASN A 491 3.37 8.46 -31.98
C ASN A 491 2.84 9.42 -30.92
N VAL A 492 3.52 10.56 -30.74
CA VAL A 492 3.22 11.55 -29.70
C VAL A 492 2.85 12.88 -30.34
N ASP A 493 1.74 13.46 -29.88
CA ASP A 493 1.28 14.79 -30.24
C ASP A 493 1.18 15.67 -28.97
N PHE A 494 1.51 16.96 -29.05
CA PHE A 494 1.50 17.88 -27.90
C PHE A 494 2.34 17.40 -26.71
N LEU A 495 3.65 17.37 -26.90
CA LEU A 495 4.62 17.17 -25.82
C LEU A 495 5.16 18.52 -25.33
N TYR A 496 5.06 18.80 -24.04
CA TYR A 496 5.58 20.01 -23.40
C TYR A 496 6.68 19.62 -22.40
N VAL A 497 7.90 20.10 -22.63
CA VAL A 497 9.04 19.92 -21.74
C VAL A 497 9.52 21.31 -21.33
N GLU A 498 9.11 21.77 -20.15
CA GLU A 498 9.26 23.17 -19.74
C GLU A 498 9.87 23.31 -18.35
N ASN A 499 10.81 24.25 -18.17
CA ASN A 499 11.31 24.64 -16.85
C ASN A 499 11.80 23.46 -15.98
N ASN A 500 12.39 22.43 -16.57
CA ASN A 500 13.02 21.33 -15.83
C ASN A 500 14.51 21.59 -15.62
N ASN A 501 15.08 21.01 -14.58
CA ASN A 501 16.53 20.89 -14.44
C ASN A 501 16.99 19.47 -14.76
N PHE A 502 17.77 19.33 -15.82
CA PHE A 502 18.41 18.08 -16.21
C PHE A 502 19.90 18.18 -15.91
N TYR A 503 20.37 17.51 -14.86
CA TYR A 503 21.73 17.68 -14.37
C TYR A 503 22.42 16.35 -14.08
N GLY A 504 23.70 16.24 -14.45
CA GLY A 504 24.51 15.06 -14.13
C GLY A 504 24.01 13.74 -14.73
N ASN A 505 23.19 13.81 -15.79
CA ASN A 505 22.87 12.64 -16.61
C ASN A 505 23.96 12.47 -17.68
N ALA A 506 24.09 11.29 -18.29
CA ALA A 506 25.05 11.09 -19.37
C ALA A 506 24.86 12.09 -20.51
N THR A 507 23.61 12.42 -20.81
CA THR A 507 23.25 13.63 -21.55
C THR A 507 22.16 14.38 -20.80
N ASN A 508 22.30 15.71 -20.69
CA ASN A 508 21.28 16.56 -20.06
C ASN A 508 20.21 17.04 -21.07
N SER A 509 19.87 16.19 -22.02
CA SER A 509 18.92 16.47 -23.11
C SER A 509 18.03 15.26 -23.35
N GLY A 510 16.81 15.48 -23.80
CA GLY A 510 15.91 14.39 -24.17
C GLY A 510 16.38 13.62 -25.40
N TYR A 511 15.92 12.36 -25.51
CA TYR A 511 16.11 11.55 -26.71
C TYR A 511 14.80 11.33 -27.46
N PHE A 512 14.86 11.42 -28.79
CA PHE A 512 13.75 11.15 -29.69
C PHE A 512 14.16 10.08 -30.71
N SER A 513 13.42 8.97 -30.75
CA SER A 513 13.60 7.93 -31.76
C SER A 513 12.81 8.27 -33.02
N GLY A 514 13.51 8.71 -34.08
CA GLY A 514 12.89 9.13 -35.34
C GLY A 514 12.72 10.64 -35.45
N ALA A 515 11.54 11.11 -35.85
CA ALA A 515 11.23 12.53 -36.00
C ALA A 515 10.80 13.18 -34.68
N THR A 516 10.85 14.51 -34.58
CA THR A 516 10.30 15.22 -33.41
C THR A 516 8.78 15.00 -33.31
N PRO A 517 8.21 14.85 -32.08
CA PRO A 517 6.76 14.78 -31.88
C PRO A 517 6.02 15.95 -32.53
N ALA A 518 4.77 15.72 -32.94
CA ALA A 518 3.92 16.80 -33.39
C ALA A 518 3.66 17.77 -32.22
N ASN A 519 3.61 19.08 -32.52
CA ASN A 519 3.36 20.14 -31.53
C ASN A 519 4.27 20.09 -30.28
N TYR A 520 5.56 19.79 -30.48
CA TYR A 520 6.55 19.76 -29.40
C TYR A 520 6.97 21.16 -28.93
N VAL A 521 6.90 21.41 -27.62
CA VAL A 521 7.37 22.63 -26.96
C VAL A 521 8.51 22.29 -26.00
N ASN A 522 9.65 22.97 -26.16
CA ASN A 522 10.84 22.83 -25.32
C ASN A 522 11.42 24.20 -24.97
N ARG A 523 11.26 24.64 -23.72
CA ARG A 523 11.76 25.96 -23.28
C ARG A 523 12.00 26.03 -21.78
N GLY A 524 12.85 26.97 -21.35
CA GLY A 524 13.09 27.23 -19.93
C GLY A 524 13.82 26.11 -19.16
N ASN A 525 14.16 24.99 -19.81
CA ASN A 525 14.94 23.92 -19.18
C ASN A 525 16.38 24.38 -18.93
N ILE A 526 16.93 24.00 -17.78
CA ILE A 526 18.29 24.31 -17.36
C ILE A 526 19.09 23.02 -17.15
N SER A 527 20.41 23.15 -17.15
CA SER A 527 21.34 22.09 -16.80
C SER A 527 22.36 22.63 -15.80
N ALA A 528 21.97 22.67 -14.54
CA ALA A 528 22.79 23.24 -13.47
C ALA A 528 22.69 22.39 -12.21
N ASN A 529 23.74 22.40 -11.40
CA ASN A 529 23.72 21.65 -10.14
C ASN A 529 22.55 22.15 -9.28
N PRO A 530 21.61 21.28 -8.86
CA PRO A 530 20.50 21.68 -8.00
C PRO A 530 20.94 22.26 -6.65
N LEU A 531 22.19 22.03 -6.23
CA LEU A 531 22.72 22.43 -4.92
C LEU A 531 21.79 21.95 -3.79
N PHE A 532 21.58 20.64 -3.72
CA PHE A 532 20.83 20.04 -2.61
C PHE A 532 21.55 20.25 -1.27
N ALA A 533 20.80 20.32 -0.18
CA ALA A 533 21.34 20.41 1.18
C ALA A 533 22.29 19.24 1.52
N GLY A 534 22.12 18.08 0.89
CA GLY A 534 23.01 16.93 0.99
C GLY A 534 22.67 15.99 2.15
N SER A 535 23.50 14.97 2.38
CA SER A 535 23.31 13.97 3.46
C SER A 535 21.95 13.25 3.43
N GLY A 536 21.41 12.98 2.23
CA GLY A 536 20.09 12.37 2.05
C GLY A 536 18.91 13.34 2.18
N ASN A 537 19.18 14.64 2.32
CA ASN A 537 18.21 15.71 2.17
C ASN A 537 18.32 16.34 0.77
N TYR A 538 17.21 16.31 0.03
CA TYR A 538 17.10 16.81 -1.33
C TYR A 538 16.35 18.14 -1.44
N THR A 539 16.12 18.84 -0.34
CA THR A 539 15.72 20.26 -0.40
C THR A 539 16.85 21.09 -1.00
N LEU A 540 16.49 22.18 -1.68
CA LEU A 540 17.46 23.09 -2.30
C LEU A 540 18.22 23.90 -1.23
N GLN A 541 19.41 24.38 -1.58
CA GLN A 541 20.10 25.46 -0.87
C GLN A 541 19.64 26.81 -1.43
N ALA A 542 19.78 27.88 -0.63
CA ALA A 542 19.36 29.24 -1.02
C ALA A 542 20.02 29.77 -2.30
N THR A 543 21.22 29.31 -2.65
CA THR A 543 21.93 29.70 -3.87
C THR A 543 21.62 28.80 -5.06
N SER A 544 20.66 27.89 -4.94
CA SER A 544 20.32 26.94 -6.00
C SER A 544 19.79 27.67 -7.24
N PRO A 545 20.22 27.28 -8.45
CA PRO A 545 19.64 27.78 -9.69
C PRO A 545 18.21 27.27 -9.94
N CYS A 546 17.72 26.33 -9.12
CA CYS A 546 16.37 25.80 -9.18
C CYS A 546 15.36 26.61 -8.35
N VAL A 547 15.82 27.53 -7.50
CA VAL A 547 14.95 28.41 -6.71
C VAL A 547 14.33 29.47 -7.61
N ASP A 548 13.03 29.71 -7.48
CA ASP A 548 12.26 30.69 -8.25
C ASP A 548 12.42 30.52 -9.78
N ALA A 549 12.67 29.31 -10.26
CA ALA A 549 13.02 29.04 -11.66
C ALA A 549 11.92 28.29 -12.44
N GLY A 550 10.90 27.80 -11.75
CA GLY A 550 9.77 27.09 -12.33
C GLY A 550 8.72 28.01 -12.98
N VAL A 551 7.68 27.37 -13.52
CA VAL A 551 6.46 28.01 -14.02
C VAL A 551 5.26 27.59 -13.17
N ASN A 552 4.30 28.49 -12.95
CA ASN A 552 3.12 28.18 -12.13
C ASN A 552 2.24 27.11 -12.81
N VAL A 553 2.13 25.95 -12.17
CA VAL A 553 1.28 24.81 -12.59
C VAL A 553 0.09 24.58 -11.64
N GLY A 554 -0.28 25.60 -10.86
CA GLY A 554 -1.38 25.54 -9.88
C GLY A 554 -0.98 24.97 -8.52
N LEU A 555 0.32 24.97 -8.19
CA LEU A 555 0.83 24.54 -6.88
C LEU A 555 1.15 25.74 -5.97
N PRO A 556 1.05 25.58 -4.63
CA PRO A 556 1.53 26.59 -3.70
C PRO A 556 3.02 26.87 -3.92
N LEU A 557 3.42 28.14 -3.82
CA LEU A 557 4.80 28.61 -3.93
C LEU A 557 5.12 29.63 -2.82
N LEU A 558 6.38 29.76 -2.44
CA LEU A 558 6.83 30.69 -1.38
C LEU A 558 7.53 31.93 -1.94
N GLY A 559 8.17 31.82 -3.11
CA GLY A 559 8.93 32.90 -3.74
C GLY A 559 8.13 33.73 -4.76
N VAL A 560 8.82 34.21 -5.81
CA VAL A 560 8.22 34.91 -6.95
C VAL A 560 7.72 33.95 -8.03
N ARG A 561 8.29 32.74 -8.09
CA ARG A 561 7.88 31.63 -8.96
C ARG A 561 8.06 30.31 -8.19
N PRO A 562 7.43 29.19 -8.62
CA PRO A 562 7.69 27.92 -7.99
C PRO A 562 9.16 27.52 -8.13
N ASP A 563 9.68 26.85 -7.12
CA ASP A 563 10.96 26.15 -7.21
C ASP A 563 10.81 24.93 -8.12
N MET A 564 11.88 24.53 -8.81
CA MET A 564 11.91 23.23 -9.48
C MET A 564 12.12 22.11 -8.44
N GLY A 565 11.53 20.94 -8.68
CA GLY A 565 11.64 19.78 -7.81
C GLY A 565 10.50 19.66 -6.79
N TYR A 566 10.66 18.71 -5.86
CA TYR A 566 9.58 18.23 -5.00
C TYR A 566 9.16 19.15 -3.86
N ALA A 567 10.00 20.10 -3.47
CA ALA A 567 9.76 20.96 -2.32
C ALA A 567 10.23 22.39 -2.59
N GLU A 568 9.44 23.35 -2.14
CA GLU A 568 9.82 24.76 -2.04
C GLU A 568 10.89 24.93 -0.94
N LEU A 569 11.86 25.80 -1.20
CA LEU A 569 12.80 26.27 -0.20
C LEU A 569 12.05 27.09 0.88
N ARG A 570 12.30 26.75 2.14
CA ARG A 570 11.75 27.46 3.31
C ARG A 570 12.79 28.29 4.02
#